data_AF-X0X2N2-F1
#
_entry.id   AF-X0X2N2-F1
#
_cell.length_a   1.000
_cell.length_b   1.000
_cell.length_c   1.000
_cell.angle_alpha   90.00
_cell.angle_beta   90.00
_cell.angle_gamma   90.00
#
_symmetry.space_group_name_H-M   'P 1'
#
loop_
_entity.id
_entity.type
_entity.pdbx_description
1 polymer ?
#
loop_
_entity_poly.entity_id
_entity_poly.type
_entity_poly.pdbx_seq_one_letter_code
_entity_poly.pdbx_strand_id
1 'polypeptide(L)' 'PKDWTSLQVKGAKRGLAISHAGVGSHVTCTILMDPDNLIKED' A
#
# COMPACT_ATOMS: atom_id res chain seq x y z
N PRO A 1 -4.59 -14.01 -8.18
CA PRO A 1 -3.45 -13.38 -8.89
C PRO A 1 -2.42 -14.45 -9.28
N LYS A 2 -1.53 -14.18 -10.24
CA LYS A 2 -0.42 -15.11 -10.54
C LYS A 2 0.69 -15.06 -9.48
N ASP A 3 0.78 -13.95 -8.75
CA ASP A 3 1.66 -13.75 -7.60
C ASP A 3 0.78 -13.45 -6.38
N TRP A 4 0.85 -14.31 -5.36
CA TRP A 4 0.13 -14.15 -4.10
C TRP A 4 1.04 -13.60 -2.98
N THR A 5 2.35 -13.52 -3.22
CA THR A 5 3.32 -12.92 -2.31
C THR A 5 3.26 -11.39 -2.41
N SER A 6 3.08 -10.86 -3.62
CA SER A 6 2.85 -9.44 -3.85
C SER A 6 1.55 -9.21 -4.62
N LEU A 7 0.63 -8.48 -3.97
CA LEU A 7 -0.61 -8.02 -4.59
C LEU A 7 -0.47 -6.64 -5.24
N GLN A 8 0.71 -6.02 -5.15
CA GLN A 8 0.97 -4.71 -5.74
C GLN A 8 1.10 -4.82 -7.27
N VAL A 9 0.68 -3.76 -7.97
CA VAL A 9 0.89 -3.65 -9.42
C VAL A 9 2.38 -3.43 -9.68
N LYS A 10 2.95 -4.16 -10.66
CA LYS A 10 4.36 -4.02 -11.03
C LYS A 10 4.67 -2.60 -11.52
N GLY A 11 5.74 -2.01 -11.00
CA GLY A 11 6.15 -0.64 -11.34
C GLY A 11 5.24 0.45 -10.78
N ALA A 12 4.34 0.12 -9.85
CA ALA A 12 3.55 1.12 -9.16
C ALA A 12 4.46 2.04 -8.34
N LYS A 13 4.35 3.34 -8.58
CA LYS A 13 5.12 4.37 -7.85
C LYS A 13 4.73 4.46 -6.38
N ARG A 14 3.49 4.05 -6.06
CA ARG A 14 2.90 4.08 -4.73
C ARG A 14 1.89 2.94 -4.58
N GLY A 15 1.86 2.32 -3.41
CA GLY A 15 0.89 1.30 -3.03
C GLY A 15 0.12 1.70 -1.77
N LEU A 16 -1.15 1.30 -1.71
CA LEU A 16 -1.99 1.45 -0.51
C LEU A 16 -2.31 0.06 0.05
N ALA A 17 -1.98 -0.15 1.31
CA ALA A 17 -2.47 -1.28 2.09
C ALA A 17 -3.55 -0.79 3.06
N ILE A 18 -4.70 -1.46 3.04
CA ILE A 18 -5.80 -1.20 3.98
C ILE A 18 -5.92 -2.44 4.86
N SER A 19 -5.80 -2.23 6.17
CA SER A 19 -6.06 -3.24 7.19
C SER A 19 -7.26 -2.81 8.02
N HIS A 20 -8.18 -3.73 8.31
CA HIS A 20 -9.29 -3.45 9.21
C HIS A 20 -9.49 -4.56 10.23
N ALA A 21 -10.06 -4.20 11.39
CA ALA A 21 -10.48 -5.14 12.42
C ALA A 21 -12.01 -5.24 12.49
N GLY A 22 -12.54 -6.46 12.67
CA GLY A 22 -13.98 -6.72 12.67
C GLY A 22 -14.65 -6.31 11.35
N VAL A 23 -15.86 -5.76 11.42
CA VAL A 23 -16.59 -5.21 10.26
C VAL A 23 -16.12 -3.81 9.83
N GLY A 24 -14.90 -3.41 10.24
CA GLY A 24 -14.33 -2.10 9.94
C GLY A 24 -14.43 -1.08 11.06
N SER A 25 -14.49 -1.51 12.32
CA SER A 25 -14.52 -0.59 13.47
C SER A 25 -13.18 0.13 13.68
N HIS A 26 -12.09 -0.48 13.21
CA HIS A 26 -10.77 0.13 13.14
C HIS A 26 -10.21 -0.14 11.74
N VAL A 27 -9.69 0.89 11.11
CA VAL A 27 -9.07 0.82 9.79
C VAL A 27 -7.72 1.53 9.84
N THR A 28 -6.67 0.86 9.38
CA THR A 28 -5.34 1.43 9.19
C THR A 28 -5.03 1.44 7.70
N CYS A 29 -4.60 2.60 7.20
CA CYS A 29 -4.17 2.78 5.83
C CYS A 29 -2.68 3.10 5.82
N THR A 30 -1.90 2.31 5.09
CA THR A 30 -0.45 2.52 4.91
C THR A 30 -0.17 2.83 3.46
N ILE A 31 0.52 3.96 3.22
CA ILE A 31 1.04 4.30 1.90
C ILE A 31 2.51 3.91 1.86
N LEU A 32 2.85 2.99 0.96
CA LEU A 32 4.24 2.69 0.60
C LEU A 32 4.59 3.49 -0.65
N MET A 33 5.64 4.31 -0.56
CA MET A 33 6.13 5.11 -1.69
C MET A 33 7.47 4.57 -2.17
N ASP A 34 7.64 4.55 -3.49
CA ASP A 34 8.94 4.36 -4.10
C ASP A 34 9.85 5.58 -3.77
N PRO A 35 11.12 5.37 -3.38
CA PRO A 35 12.02 6.45 -2.96
C PRO A 35 12.24 7.55 -4.01
N ASP A 36 12.17 7.23 -5.31
CA ASP A 36 12.36 8.21 -6.39
C ASP A 36 11.04 8.93 -6.73
N ASN A 37 9.95 8.57 -6.06
CA ASN A 37 8.60 9.07 -6.31
C ASN A 37 7.93 9.48 -5.01
N LEU A 38 8.64 10.17 -4.10
CA LEU A 38 8.05 10.72 -2.89
C LEU A 38 7.06 11.86 -3.23
N ILE A 39 6.03 12.04 -2.40
CA ILE A 39 5.14 13.20 -2.50
C ILE A 39 5.84 14.45 -1.97
N LYS A 40 6.65 14.25 -0.93
CA LYS A 40 7.51 15.25 -0.31
C LYS A 40 8.72 14.50 0.27
N GLU A 41 9.89 15.07 0.09
CA GLU A 41 11.12 14.62 0.75
C GLU A 41 11.15 15.15 2.19
N ASP A 42 11.70 14.35 3.11
CA ASP A 42 11.84 14.74 4.52
C ASP A 42 12.91 15.83 4.73
#